data_AF-A0A644XC00-F1
#
_entry.id   AF-A0A644XC00-F1
#
_cell.length_a   1.000
_cell.length_b   1.000
_cell.length_c   1.000
_cell.angle_alpha   90.00
_cell.angle_beta   90.00
_cell.angle_gamma   90.00
#
_symmetry.space_group_name_H-M   'P 1'
#
loop_
_entity.id
_entity.type
_entity.pdbx_description
1 polymer ?
#
loop_
_entity_poly.entity_id
_entity_poly.type
_entity_poly.pdbx_seq_one_letter_code
_entity_poly.pdbx_strand_id
1 'polypeptide(L)'
;MTFSQNGNIDIIVNYLNPVIGSSDVLTFEISLGTHSVSLSKYKDISKYVQLITDTGIVISEGFEWDLQNAEDHHTSGILKIKNYIDGKLIVGEDTKSFKLIFKNIPDTSERAYIRRRKA
;
A
#
# COMPACT_ATOMS: atom_id res chain seq x y z
N MET A 1 4.36 -6.58 -9.13
CA MET A 1 3.38 -5.63 -9.66
C MET A 1 1.99 -6.21 -9.56
N THR A 2 1.07 -5.50 -8.91
CA THR A 2 -0.38 -5.72 -9.01
C THR A 2 -1.00 -4.43 -9.51
N PHE A 3 -1.89 -4.55 -10.50
CA PHE A 3 -2.58 -3.43 -11.14
C PHE A 3 -4.08 -3.59 -10.97
N SER A 4 -4.79 -2.52 -10.69
CA SER A 4 -6.26 -2.49 -10.77
C SER A 4 -6.71 -1.14 -11.30
N GLN A 5 -7.50 -1.21 -12.38
CA GLN A 5 -8.27 -0.12 -12.95
C GLN A 5 -9.73 -0.32 -12.55
N ASN A 6 -10.27 0.64 -11.83
CA ASN A 6 -11.69 0.72 -11.49
C ASN A 6 -12.05 2.20 -11.36
N GLY A 7 -13.23 2.63 -11.80
CA GLY A 7 -13.60 4.06 -11.77
C GLY A 7 -12.56 5.00 -12.41
N ASN A 8 -12.28 6.12 -11.74
CA ASN A 8 -11.53 7.27 -12.27
C ASN A 8 -10.01 7.21 -12.07
N ILE A 9 -9.48 6.20 -11.37
CA ILE A 9 -8.08 6.16 -10.96
C ILE A 9 -7.48 4.77 -11.19
N ASP A 10 -6.25 4.75 -11.66
CA ASP A 10 -5.39 3.58 -11.76
C ASP A 10 -4.44 3.59 -10.57
N ILE A 11 -4.37 2.46 -9.85
CA ILE A 11 -3.41 2.29 -8.74
C ILE A 11 -2.57 1.06 -9.02
N ILE A 12 -1.25 1.28 -9.04
CA ILE A 12 -0.21 0.26 -9.21
C ILE A 12 0.51 0.09 -7.88
N VAL A 13 0.65 -1.17 -7.46
CA VAL A 13 1.40 -1.54 -6.26
C VAL A 13 2.53 -2.50 -6.61
N ASN A 14 3.76 -2.06 -6.34
CA ASN A 14 4.98 -2.85 -6.44
C ASN A 14 5.51 -3.15 -5.04
N TYR A 15 5.38 -4.42 -4.65
CA TYR A 15 5.92 -4.93 -3.38
C TYR A 15 7.43 -5.09 -3.52
N LEU A 16 8.20 -4.15 -2.96
CA LEU A 16 9.67 -4.22 -2.97
C LEU A 16 10.14 -5.25 -1.93
N ASN A 17 9.53 -5.22 -0.75
CA ASN A 17 9.77 -6.13 0.39
C ASN A 17 8.40 -6.34 1.07
N PRO A 18 7.97 -7.56 1.49
CA PRO A 18 8.75 -8.72 1.93
C PRO A 18 8.54 -9.93 1.00
N VAL A 19 8.85 -9.76 -0.29
CA VAL A 19 8.70 -10.87 -1.26
C VAL A 19 9.61 -12.05 -0.88
N ILE A 20 10.72 -11.79 -0.17
CA ILE A 20 11.70 -12.77 0.31
C ILE A 20 12.21 -12.31 1.70
N GLY A 21 12.08 -13.16 2.72
CA GLY A 21 12.68 -12.96 4.06
C GLY A 21 11.96 -12.02 5.04
N SER A 22 12.51 -11.89 6.25
CA SER A 22 12.06 -10.99 7.32
C SER A 22 12.78 -9.64 7.20
N SER A 23 12.24 -8.73 6.39
CA SER A 23 12.73 -7.35 6.36
C SER A 23 12.15 -6.57 7.54
N ASP A 24 12.96 -5.73 8.19
CA ASP A 24 12.49 -4.88 9.30
C ASP A 24 11.50 -3.81 8.86
N VAL A 25 11.45 -3.50 7.56
CA VAL A 25 10.56 -2.51 6.96
C VAL A 25 9.89 -3.09 5.73
N LEU A 26 8.56 -3.07 5.73
CA LEU A 26 7.76 -3.36 4.55
C LEU A 26 7.78 -2.14 3.64
N THR A 27 8.10 -2.36 2.37
CA THR A 27 8.30 -1.27 1.41
C THR A 27 7.48 -1.53 0.15
N PHE A 28 6.69 -0.53 -0.24
CA PHE A 28 5.81 -0.58 -1.40
C PHE A 28 6.07 0.65 -2.27
N GLU A 29 6.36 0.42 -3.54
CA GLU A 29 6.30 1.48 -4.54
C GLU A 29 4.85 1.59 -5.04
N ILE A 30 4.27 2.77 -4.90
CA ILE A 30 2.89 3.07 -5.26
C ILE A 30 2.88 4.12 -6.36
N SER A 31 2.08 3.88 -7.40
CA SER A 31 1.78 4.88 -8.42
C SER A 31 0.28 4.99 -8.59
N LEU A 32 -0.20 6.22 -8.62
CA LEU A 32 -1.59 6.59 -8.87
C LEU A 32 -1.66 7.45 -10.13
N GLY A 33 -2.61 7.16 -11.01
CA GLY A 33 -2.87 7.93 -12.22
C GLY A 33 -4.35 8.09 -12.47
N THR A 34 -4.77 9.25 -12.97
CA THR A 34 -6.18 9.53 -13.27
C THR A 34 -6.28 10.53 -14.42
N HIS A 35 -7.40 10.51 -15.13
CA HIS A 35 -7.69 11.48 -16.20
C HIS A 35 -8.93 12.35 -15.92
N SER A 36 -9.51 12.25 -14.71
CA SER A 36 -10.82 12.85 -14.43
C SER A 36 -10.89 13.61 -13.11
N VAL A 37 -9.92 13.45 -12.21
CA VAL A 37 -9.90 14.09 -10.88
C VAL A 37 -8.49 14.52 -10.51
N SER A 38 -8.38 15.64 -9.79
CA SER A 38 -7.08 16.11 -9.29
C SER A 38 -6.60 15.28 -8.10
N LEU A 39 -5.33 14.85 -8.14
CA LEU A 39 -4.62 14.15 -7.06
C LEU A 39 -3.97 15.10 -6.06
N SER A 40 -4.03 16.42 -6.28
CA SER A 40 -3.37 17.42 -5.43
C SER A 40 -3.77 17.39 -3.95
N LYS A 41 -4.95 16.83 -3.62
CA LYS A 41 -5.44 16.62 -2.25
C LYS A 41 -4.91 15.34 -1.57
N TYR A 42 -4.29 14.45 -2.34
CA TYR A 42 -3.82 13.12 -1.92
C TYR A 42 -2.29 13.04 -1.86
N LYS A 43 -1.61 14.17 -1.64
CA LYS A 43 -0.14 14.26 -1.56
C LYS A 43 0.49 13.32 -0.53
N ASP A 44 -0.27 12.99 0.51
CA ASP A 44 0.13 12.05 1.55
C ASP A 44 -0.84 10.86 1.55
N ILE A 45 -0.46 9.80 0.82
CA ILE A 45 -1.31 8.62 0.69
C ILE A 45 -1.35 7.78 1.98
N SER A 46 -0.41 7.97 2.91
CA SER A 46 -0.31 7.17 4.14
C SER A 46 -1.60 7.19 4.97
N LYS A 47 -2.33 8.31 4.90
CA LYS A 47 -3.62 8.55 5.58
C LYS A 47 -4.79 7.72 5.04
N TYR A 48 -4.59 7.10 3.89
CA TYR A 48 -5.63 6.42 3.12
C TYR A 48 -5.33 4.94 2.94
N VAL A 49 -4.31 4.42 3.63
CA VAL A 49 -3.83 3.05 3.46
C VAL A 49 -4.01 2.24 4.74
N GLN A 50 -4.39 0.98 4.57
CA GLN A 50 -4.46 -0.03 5.62
C GLN A 50 -3.77 -1.31 5.15
N LEU A 51 -3.05 -1.99 6.05
CA LEU A 51 -2.47 -3.31 5.82
C LEU A 51 -3.23 -4.34 6.67
N ILE A 52 -3.67 -5.44 6.05
CA ILE A 52 -4.33 -6.54 6.73
C ILE A 52 -3.64 -7.86 6.37
N THR A 53 -3.25 -8.66 7.37
CA THR A 53 -2.65 -9.98 7.18
C THR A 53 -3.70 -11.09 7.26
N ASP A 54 -3.40 -12.27 6.73
CA ASP A 54 -4.25 -13.46 6.91
C ASP A 54 -4.26 -13.99 8.35
N THR A 55 -3.26 -13.61 9.15
CA THR A 55 -3.20 -13.87 10.59
C THR A 55 -4.10 -12.94 11.42
N GLY A 56 -4.77 -11.97 10.79
CA GLY A 56 -5.73 -11.07 11.44
C GLY A 56 -5.12 -9.77 11.98
N ILE A 57 -3.84 -9.49 11.70
CA ILE A 57 -3.21 -8.22 12.06
C ILE A 57 -3.76 -7.12 11.14
N VAL A 58 -4.16 -5.99 11.73
CA VAL A 58 -4.69 -4.81 11.03
C VAL A 58 -3.88 -3.59 11.43
N ILE A 59 -3.28 -2.91 10.44
CA ILE A 59 -2.47 -1.72 10.64
C ILE A 59 -3.03 -0.58 9.82
N SER A 60 -3.35 0.53 10.47
CA SER A 60 -3.94 1.73 9.83
C SER A 60 -3.13 3.00 10.09
N GLU A 61 -2.03 2.89 10.84
CA GLU A 61 -1.19 4.01 11.27
C GLU A 61 0.30 3.60 11.23
N GLY A 62 1.21 4.58 11.31
CA GLY A 62 2.66 4.34 11.31
C GLY A 62 3.26 4.13 9.92
N PHE A 63 2.49 4.38 8.85
CA PHE A 63 3.01 4.42 7.49
C PHE A 63 3.80 5.72 7.26
N GLU A 64 4.95 5.60 6.61
CA GLU A 64 5.75 6.71 6.12
C GLU A 64 5.60 6.79 4.60
N TRP A 65 5.26 7.98 4.09
CA TRP A 65 5.14 8.23 2.66
C TRP A 65 6.25 9.13 2.17
N ASP A 66 7.10 8.59 1.30
CA ASP A 66 8.16 9.31 0.61
C ASP A 66 7.70 9.62 -0.81
N LEU A 67 7.22 10.85 -1.00
CA LEU A 67 6.67 11.36 -2.25
C LEU A 67 7.80 11.59 -3.27
N GLN A 68 7.73 10.91 -4.41
CA GLN A 68 8.75 11.00 -5.47
C GLN A 68 8.28 11.85 -6.65
N ASN A 69 7.01 11.74 -7.03
CA ASN A 69 6.38 12.60 -8.05
C ASN A 69 4.99 13.04 -7.57
N ALA A 70 4.69 14.32 -7.75
CA ALA A 70 3.36 14.89 -7.55
C ALA A 70 3.03 15.86 -8.67
N GLU A 71 2.31 15.35 -9.66
CA GLU A 71 1.61 16.11 -10.67
C GLU A 71 0.11 16.13 -10.35
N ASP A 72 -0.65 16.95 -11.07
CA ASP A 72 -2.09 17.09 -10.79
C ASP A 72 -2.87 15.79 -11.04
N HIS A 73 -2.38 14.94 -11.94
CA HIS A 73 -3.06 13.71 -12.38
C HIS A 73 -2.24 12.43 -12.14
N HIS A 74 -0.98 12.57 -11.73
CA HIS A 74 -0.07 11.47 -11.48
C HIS A 74 0.62 11.71 -10.13
N THR A 75 0.60 10.72 -9.25
CA THR A 75 1.43 10.77 -8.04
C THR A 75 2.07 9.42 -7.80
N SER A 76 3.35 9.43 -7.41
CA SER A 76 4.08 8.20 -7.09
C SER A 76 5.07 8.43 -5.97
N GLY A 77 5.44 7.33 -5.32
CA GLY A 77 6.34 7.37 -4.18
C GLY A 77 6.48 6.02 -3.49
N ILE A 78 7.20 6.04 -2.38
CA ILE A 78 7.51 4.86 -1.58
C ILE A 78 6.75 4.93 -0.26
N LEU A 79 5.90 3.94 -0.02
CA LEU A 79 5.21 3.72 1.24
C LEU A 79 6.01 2.71 2.08
N LYS A 80 6.32 3.09 3.32
CA LYS A 80 7.08 2.25 4.26
C LYS A 80 6.30 2.04 5.54
N ILE A 81 6.52 0.90 6.18
CA ILE A 81 6.08 0.66 7.56
C ILE A 81 7.00 -0.33 8.24
N LYS A 82 7.28 -0.12 9.53
CA LYS A 82 8.02 -1.11 10.33
C LYS A 82 7.28 -2.43 10.33
N ASN A 83 7.99 -3.53 10.11
CA ASN A 83 7.41 -4.87 10.05
C ASN A 83 7.22 -5.50 11.44
N TYR A 84 7.00 -4.69 12.48
CA TYR A 84 6.83 -5.20 13.85
C TYR A 84 5.76 -4.42 14.59
N ILE A 85 4.95 -5.15 15.37
CA ILE A 85 4.00 -4.61 16.34
C ILE A 85 4.08 -5.48 17.60
N ASP A 86 4.23 -4.84 18.76
CA ASP A 86 4.33 -5.53 20.07
C ASP A 86 5.35 -6.68 20.10
N GLY A 87 6.50 -6.49 19.43
CA GLY A 87 7.58 -7.48 19.35
C GLY A 87 7.31 -8.66 18.40
N LYS A 88 6.23 -8.65 17.63
CA LYS A 88 5.89 -9.67 16.63
C LYS A 88 6.00 -9.12 15.22
N LEU A 89 6.47 -9.95 14.28
CA LEU A 89 6.48 -9.60 12.87
C LEU A 89 5.04 -9.42 12.36
N ILE A 90 4.80 -8.34 11.60
CA ILE A 90 3.50 -8.14 10.93
C ILE A 90 3.39 -9.13 9.77
N VAL A 91 4.43 -9.20 8.94
CA VAL A 91 4.59 -10.22 7.90
C VAL A 91 5.78 -11.10 8.27
N GLY A 92 5.48 -12.18 9.01
CA GLY A 92 6.42 -13.19 9.49
C GLY A 92 6.22 -14.56 8.83
N GLU A 93 6.92 -15.62 9.26
CA GLU A 93 6.85 -16.95 8.63
C GLU A 93 5.44 -17.56 8.55
N ASP A 94 4.59 -17.26 9.52
CA ASP A 94 3.19 -17.69 9.61
C ASP A 94 2.25 -16.97 8.65
N THR A 95 2.67 -15.84 8.09
CA THR A 95 1.86 -14.99 7.22
C THR A 95 1.87 -15.53 5.79
N LYS A 96 0.75 -16.10 5.33
CA LYS A 96 0.63 -16.64 3.96
C LYS A 96 0.21 -15.58 2.97
N SER A 97 -0.52 -14.56 3.42
CA SER A 97 -0.90 -13.43 2.58
C SER A 97 -1.19 -12.17 3.38
N PHE A 98 -1.10 -11.03 2.70
CA PHE A 98 -1.53 -9.76 3.24
C PHE A 98 -2.19 -8.92 2.15
N LYS A 99 -2.93 -7.89 2.56
CA LYS A 99 -3.66 -6.98 1.69
C LYS A 99 -3.27 -5.55 2.01
N LEU A 100 -2.88 -4.79 1.00
CA LEU A 100 -2.79 -3.33 1.08
C LEU A 100 -4.09 -2.74 0.56
N ILE A 101 -4.78 -1.96 1.40
CA ILE A 101 -6.12 -1.44 1.14
C ILE A 101 -6.05 0.07 1.05
N PHE A 102 -6.51 0.64 -0.06
CA PHE A 102 -6.64 2.07 -0.29
C PHE A 102 -8.09 2.49 -0.11
N LYS A 103 -8.35 3.50 0.73
CA LYS A 103 -9.68 3.99 1.08
C LYS A 103 -9.79 5.48 0.80
N ASN A 104 -10.93 5.90 0.23
CA ASN A 104 -11.24 7.33 0.01
C ASN A 104 -10.23 8.08 -0.88
N ILE A 105 -9.51 7.38 -1.76
CA ILE A 105 -8.65 7.98 -2.81
C ILE A 105 -9.47 8.01 -4.11
N PRO A 106 -9.45 9.14 -4.83
CA PRO A 106 -10.64 9.85 -5.32
C PRO A 106 -11.74 8.91 -5.83
N ASP A 107 -12.87 8.98 -5.15
CA ASP A 107 -14.13 8.27 -5.41
C ASP A 107 -14.05 6.73 -5.36
N THR A 108 -12.96 6.17 -4.82
CA THR A 108 -12.89 4.76 -4.48
C THR A 108 -13.28 4.57 -3.02
N SER A 109 -14.39 3.87 -2.77
CA SER A 109 -14.79 3.46 -1.41
C SER A 109 -13.70 2.60 -0.77
N GLU A 110 -13.27 1.55 -1.48
CA GLU A 110 -12.16 0.70 -1.07
C GLU A 110 -11.53 -0.02 -2.28
N ARG A 111 -10.20 -0.18 -2.27
CA ARG A 111 -9.47 -1.07 -3.17
C ARG A 111 -8.43 -1.88 -2.43
N ALA A 112 -8.54 -3.21 -2.52
CA ALA A 112 -7.63 -4.14 -1.86
C ALA A 112 -6.68 -4.82 -2.86
N TYR A 113 -5.39 -4.75 -2.57
CA TYR A 113 -4.31 -5.40 -3.32
C TYR A 113 -3.75 -6.55 -2.49
N ILE A 114 -4.05 -7.78 -2.91
CA ILE A 114 -3.66 -8.99 -2.17
C ILE A 114 -2.30 -9.46 -2.66
N ARG A 115 -1.38 -9.67 -1.73
CA ARG A 115 -0.11 -10.37 -1.96
C ARG A 115 -0.14 -11.72 -1.25
N ARG A 116 -0.02 -12.80 -2.03
CA ARG A 116 0.24 -14.16 -1.52
C ARG A 116 1.74 -14.41 -1.49
N ARG A 117 2.23 -15.03 -0.42
CA ARG A 117 3.59 -15.53 -0.35
C ARG A 117 3.60 -16.96 -0.90
N LYS A 118 4.58 -17.27 -1.74
CA LYS A 118 4.79 -18.66 -2.19
C LYS A 118 5.34 -19.42 -0.98
N ALA A 119 4.72 -20.57 -0.68
CA ALA A 119 5.21 -21.51 0.30
C ALA A 119 6.57 -22.07 -0.12
#